data_AF-A0A7W7MMV9-F1
#
_entry.id   AF-A0A7W7MMV9-F1
#
_cell.length_a   1.000
_cell.length_b   1.000
_cell.length_c   1.000
_cell.angle_alpha   90.00
_cell.angle_beta   90.00
_cell.angle_gamma   90.00
#
_symmetry.space_group_name_H-M   'P 1'
#
loop_
_entity.id
_entity.type
_entity.pdbx_description
1 polymer ?
#
loop_
_entity_poly.entity_id
_entity_poly.type
_entity_poly.pdbx_seq_one_letter_code
_entity_poly.pdbx_strand_id
1 'polypeptide(L)'
;MAFRVPVLLSSSSVFPEPTAAAFEMAATVGYDGVEVMVWTDAVSQDAGALQGLAAHYGVPVLSVHAPCLLVTQRVWSPDPWERLNRAAGLAEALGAPTVVVHPPFTWQRDYARNFAAGLAKVQTRHPDTSFAIENMYPVRMAGRNFVPYVPGWDPTEAGYDAYTLDLSHAAASRTDSLVMADRMGSGLKHVHLGDGTGEGRDEHLVPGRGNQPCAELLRSLAGRGFRGSVALEVSTRKVTSRAVREADLRESLAFARHHLAPAASATPAVTRG
;
A
#
# COMPACT_ATOMS: atom_id res chain seq x y z
N MET A 1 -3.82 25.35 7.01
CA MET A 1 -2.93 24.77 5.99
C MET A 1 -3.70 23.71 5.22
N ALA A 2 -3.53 23.62 3.90
CA ALA A 2 -4.15 22.55 3.11
C ALA A 2 -3.54 21.20 3.52
N PHE A 3 -4.37 20.15 3.61
CA PHE A 3 -3.90 18.79 3.84
C PHE A 3 -3.01 18.36 2.67
N ARG A 4 -1.78 17.93 2.96
CA ARG A 4 -0.86 17.34 1.98
C ARG A 4 -0.90 15.83 2.15
N VAL A 5 -1.18 15.10 1.07
CA VAL A 5 -1.15 13.63 1.06
C VAL A 5 0.29 13.18 1.31
N PRO A 6 0.57 12.42 2.40
CA PRO A 6 1.92 11.91 2.66
C PRO A 6 2.27 10.82 1.65
N VAL A 7 3.50 10.88 1.16
CA VAL A 7 4.08 9.89 0.24
C VAL A 7 5.09 9.04 1.01
N LEU A 8 4.81 7.75 1.13
CA LEU A 8 5.58 6.79 1.92
C LEU A 8 6.48 5.95 1.02
N LEU A 9 7.56 5.41 1.58
CA LEU A 9 8.29 4.31 0.96
C LEU A 9 7.84 3.00 1.59
N SER A 10 7.33 2.05 0.80
CA SER A 10 7.12 0.69 1.30
C SER A 10 8.45 -0.02 1.44
N SER A 11 8.65 -0.67 2.60
CA SER A 11 9.87 -1.43 2.88
C SER A 11 10.05 -2.64 1.96
N SER A 12 9.00 -3.10 1.28
CA SER A 12 9.11 -4.11 0.21
C SER A 12 9.91 -3.58 -0.99
N SER A 13 9.91 -2.27 -1.23
CA SER A 13 10.59 -1.61 -2.35
C SER A 13 12.11 -1.59 -2.24
N VAL A 14 12.68 -1.96 -1.10
CA VAL A 14 14.14 -2.13 -0.91
C VAL A 14 14.57 -3.59 -0.82
N PHE A 15 13.63 -4.54 -0.86
CA PHE A 15 13.96 -5.97 -0.76
C PHE A 15 15.02 -6.38 -1.81
N PRO A 16 16.03 -7.19 -1.46
CA PRO A 16 16.19 -7.95 -0.20
C PRO A 16 16.96 -7.23 0.92
N GLU A 17 17.15 -5.91 0.85
CA GLU A 17 17.76 -5.19 1.98
C GLU A 17 16.87 -5.28 3.25
N PRO A 18 17.47 -5.24 4.46
CA PRO A 18 16.72 -5.31 5.71
C PRO A 18 15.82 -4.08 5.91
N THR A 19 14.84 -4.18 6.81
CA THR A 19 13.90 -3.08 7.11
C THR A 19 14.60 -1.77 7.47
N ALA A 20 15.74 -1.81 8.17
CA ALA A 20 16.53 -0.62 8.49
C ALA A 20 16.98 0.17 7.24
N ALA A 21 17.29 -0.51 6.13
CA ALA A 21 17.66 0.13 4.88
C ALA A 21 16.49 0.89 4.24
N ALA A 22 15.24 0.48 4.50
CA ALA A 22 14.07 1.22 4.04
C ALA A 22 13.98 2.59 4.71
N PHE A 23 14.27 2.68 6.01
CA PHE A 23 14.30 3.96 6.73
C PHE A 23 15.45 4.86 6.26
N GLU A 24 16.65 4.30 6.07
CA GLU A 24 17.79 5.04 5.53
C GLU A 24 17.49 5.58 4.12
N MET A 25 16.93 4.74 3.25
CA MET A 25 16.54 5.11 1.89
C MET A 25 15.43 6.16 1.91
N ALA A 26 14.43 6.01 2.77
CA ALA A 26 13.34 6.96 2.93
C ALA A 26 13.86 8.34 3.33
N ALA A 27 14.78 8.40 4.30
CA ALA A 27 15.42 9.64 4.74
C ALA A 27 16.29 10.27 3.63
N THR A 28 17.09 9.46 2.94
CA THR A 28 18.01 9.89 1.88
C THR A 28 17.29 10.44 0.65
N VAL A 29 16.19 9.80 0.26
CA VAL A 29 15.36 10.23 -0.88
C VAL A 29 14.40 11.35 -0.47
N GLY A 30 14.00 11.39 0.80
CA GLY A 30 13.16 12.42 1.40
C GLY A 30 11.66 12.09 1.36
N TYR A 31 11.29 10.83 1.59
CA TYR A 31 9.90 10.39 1.77
C TYR A 31 9.31 10.93 3.08
N ASP A 32 7.97 11.03 3.13
CA ASP A 32 7.27 11.60 4.30
C ASP A 32 7.10 10.57 5.44
N GLY A 33 7.31 9.28 5.15
CA GLY A 33 7.20 8.17 6.09
C GLY A 33 7.53 6.83 5.44
N VAL A 34 7.42 5.77 6.22
CA VAL A 34 7.60 4.38 5.78
C VAL A 34 6.29 3.60 5.95
N GLU A 35 6.01 2.75 4.98
CA GLU A 35 5.15 1.60 5.20
C GLU A 35 6.00 0.37 5.59
N VAL A 36 5.70 -0.19 6.75
CA VAL A 36 6.37 -1.41 7.22
C VAL A 36 5.60 -2.63 6.73
N MET A 37 6.18 -3.35 5.78
CA MET A 37 5.74 -4.70 5.45
C MET A 37 6.33 -5.67 6.46
N VAL A 38 5.45 -6.26 7.26
CA VAL A 38 5.86 -7.24 8.26
C VAL A 38 6.32 -8.50 7.54
N TRP A 39 7.61 -8.79 7.65
CA TRP A 39 8.29 -9.87 6.94
C TRP A 39 8.93 -10.87 7.91
N THR A 40 9.75 -11.76 7.37
CA THR A 40 10.55 -12.73 8.14
C THR A 40 11.72 -12.08 8.90
N ASP A 41 12.12 -10.87 8.52
CA ASP A 41 13.09 -10.08 9.27
C ASP A 41 12.51 -9.67 10.63
N ALA A 42 13.30 -9.85 11.70
CA ALA A 42 12.86 -9.60 13.07
C ALA A 42 12.64 -8.11 13.36
N VAL A 43 13.35 -7.20 12.69
CA VAL A 43 13.18 -5.75 12.88
C VAL A 43 11.80 -5.32 12.41
N SER A 44 11.30 -5.85 11.29
CA SER A 44 9.93 -5.58 10.81
C SER A 44 8.81 -6.02 11.78
N GLN A 45 9.14 -6.83 12.78
CA GLN A 45 8.19 -7.43 13.72
C GLN A 45 8.22 -6.78 15.11
N ASP A 46 9.21 -5.93 15.41
CA ASP A 46 9.46 -5.38 16.74
C ASP A 46 9.16 -3.88 16.79
N ALA A 47 8.17 -3.49 17.60
CA ALA A 47 7.74 -2.11 17.72
C ALA A 47 8.85 -1.18 18.22
N GLY A 48 9.66 -1.63 19.19
CA GLY A 48 10.74 -0.83 19.77
C GLY A 48 11.87 -0.58 18.77
N ALA A 49 12.23 -1.60 17.99
CA ALA A 49 13.22 -1.48 16.91
C ALA A 49 12.74 -0.49 15.83
N LEU A 50 11.47 -0.59 15.41
CA LEU A 50 10.89 0.32 14.43
C LEU A 50 10.78 1.76 14.94
N GLN A 51 10.38 1.96 16.21
CA GLN A 51 10.41 3.28 16.86
C GLN A 51 11.82 3.84 16.91
N GLY A 52 12.82 3.01 17.24
CA GLY A 52 14.23 3.39 17.24
C GLY A 52 14.72 3.83 15.87
N LEU A 53 14.36 3.09 14.80
CA LEU A 53 14.69 3.46 13.43
C LEU A 53 13.98 4.76 13.01
N ALA A 54 12.70 4.90 13.32
CA ALA A 54 11.93 6.09 13.02
C ALA A 54 12.54 7.34 13.67
N ALA A 55 12.94 7.23 14.95
CA ALA A 55 13.61 8.30 15.68
C ALA A 55 15.01 8.58 15.13
N HIS A 56 15.79 7.55 14.80
CA HIS A 56 17.15 7.69 14.29
C HIS A 56 17.20 8.40 12.93
N TYR A 57 16.31 8.02 12.02
CA TYR A 57 16.28 8.57 10.66
C TYR A 57 15.34 9.78 10.51
N GLY A 58 14.52 10.08 11.52
CA GLY A 58 13.53 11.15 11.47
C GLY A 58 12.38 10.87 10.50
N VAL A 59 12.08 9.59 10.23
CA VAL A 59 11.05 9.15 9.28
C VAL A 59 10.01 8.29 10.01
N PRO A 60 8.75 8.75 10.17
CA PRO A 60 7.74 8.00 10.91
C PRO A 60 7.22 6.80 10.12
N VAL A 61 6.65 5.82 10.84
CA VAL A 61 5.84 4.75 10.23
C VAL A 61 4.41 5.24 10.11
N LEU A 62 3.83 5.19 8.91
CA LEU A 62 2.48 5.70 8.64
C LEU A 62 1.51 4.64 8.09
N SER A 63 2.00 3.44 7.78
CA SER A 63 1.18 2.25 7.58
C SER A 63 1.95 0.98 7.96
N VAL A 64 1.20 -0.04 8.36
CA VAL A 64 1.71 -1.40 8.61
C VAL A 64 1.01 -2.34 7.66
N HIS A 65 1.77 -3.01 6.81
CA HIS A 65 1.24 -4.06 5.96
C HIS A 65 1.32 -5.40 6.69
N ALA A 66 0.16 -5.97 7.01
CA ALA A 66 0.07 -7.20 7.78
C ALA A 66 0.76 -8.37 7.04
N PRO A 67 1.31 -9.37 7.75
CA PRO A 67 1.96 -10.53 7.13
C PRO A 67 0.92 -11.45 6.47
N CYS A 68 0.53 -11.08 5.25
CA CYS A 68 -0.54 -11.69 4.48
C CYS A 68 -0.07 -12.41 3.20
N LEU A 69 1.21 -12.31 2.83
CA LEU A 69 1.75 -13.01 1.68
C LEU A 69 1.92 -14.52 1.94
N LEU A 70 2.01 -15.32 0.88
CA LEU A 70 2.18 -16.78 0.97
C LEU A 70 3.39 -17.19 1.82
N VAL A 71 4.48 -16.43 1.72
CA VAL A 71 5.73 -16.70 2.44
C VAL A 71 5.74 -16.17 3.87
N THR A 72 4.80 -15.28 4.24
CA THR A 72 4.70 -14.71 5.59
C THR A 72 3.59 -15.33 6.43
N GLN A 73 2.91 -16.39 5.96
CA GLN A 73 1.79 -17.03 6.66
C GLN A 73 2.15 -17.62 8.04
N ARG A 74 3.44 -17.74 8.38
CA ARG A 74 3.91 -18.21 9.70
C ARG A 74 4.59 -17.12 10.52
N VAL A 75 4.75 -15.91 9.99
CA VAL A 75 5.27 -14.78 10.74
C VAL A 75 4.29 -14.49 11.87
N TRP A 76 4.81 -14.39 13.09
CA TRP A 76 4.09 -14.36 14.37
C TRP A 76 3.23 -15.58 14.73
N SER A 77 2.38 -16.06 13.82
CA SER A 77 1.45 -17.16 14.08
C SER A 77 0.90 -17.75 12.78
N PRO A 78 0.61 -19.07 12.71
CA PRO A 78 -0.17 -19.64 11.62
C PRO A 78 -1.64 -19.16 11.60
N ASP A 79 -2.17 -18.68 12.74
CA ASP A 79 -3.53 -18.15 12.83
C ASP A 79 -3.63 -16.72 12.23
N PRO A 80 -4.43 -16.51 11.16
CA PRO A 80 -4.61 -15.19 10.56
C PRO A 80 -5.24 -14.16 11.49
N TRP A 81 -6.07 -14.57 12.47
CA TRP A 81 -6.62 -13.63 13.45
C TRP A 81 -5.55 -13.10 14.39
N GLU A 82 -4.67 -13.97 14.87
CA GLU A 82 -3.53 -13.57 15.69
C GLU A 82 -2.59 -12.63 14.93
N ARG A 83 -2.32 -12.90 13.64
CA ARG A 83 -1.51 -12.00 12.79
C ARG A 83 -2.15 -10.62 12.65
N LEU A 84 -3.46 -10.56 12.41
CA LEU A 84 -4.19 -9.29 12.30
C LEU A 84 -4.19 -8.52 13.63
N ASN A 85 -4.41 -9.19 14.76
CA ASN A 85 -4.35 -8.57 16.08
C ASN A 85 -2.96 -8.00 16.40
N ARG A 86 -1.90 -8.71 16.05
CA ARG A 86 -0.52 -8.23 16.23
C ARG A 86 -0.19 -7.07 15.31
N ALA A 87 -0.65 -7.10 14.05
CA ALA A 87 -0.50 -5.98 13.13
C ALA A 87 -1.21 -4.73 13.66
N ALA A 88 -2.42 -4.88 14.24
CA ALA A 88 -3.14 -3.79 14.89
C ALA A 88 -2.36 -3.20 16.08
N GLY A 89 -1.89 -4.05 17.00
CA GLY A 89 -1.09 -3.59 18.14
C GLY A 89 0.23 -2.95 17.74
N LEU A 90 0.87 -3.46 16.67
CA LEU A 90 2.07 -2.85 16.11
C LEU A 90 1.78 -1.45 15.54
N ALA A 91 0.70 -1.31 14.76
CA ALA A 91 0.30 -0.02 14.20
C ALA A 91 -0.03 1.00 15.29
N GLU A 92 -0.76 0.61 16.34
CA GLU A 92 -1.04 1.48 17.48
C GLU A 92 0.24 1.91 18.21
N ALA A 93 1.15 0.99 18.48
CA ALA A 93 2.42 1.30 19.14
C ALA A 93 3.27 2.29 18.31
N LEU A 94 3.14 2.26 16.98
CA LEU A 94 3.84 3.15 16.06
C LEU A 94 3.08 4.44 15.75
N GLY A 95 1.81 4.55 16.17
CA GLY A 95 0.92 5.65 15.75
C GLY A 95 0.57 5.62 14.27
N ALA A 96 0.66 4.46 13.61
CA ALA A 96 0.37 4.30 12.19
C ALA A 96 -1.16 4.22 11.98
N PRO A 97 -1.78 5.14 11.22
CA PRO A 97 -3.24 5.21 11.06
C PRO A 97 -3.84 4.10 10.19
N THR A 98 -3.02 3.25 9.55
CA THR A 98 -3.51 2.27 8.58
C THR A 98 -2.79 0.93 8.72
N VAL A 99 -3.58 -0.14 8.75
CA VAL A 99 -3.12 -1.51 8.57
C VAL A 99 -3.64 -2.03 7.24
N VAL A 100 -2.73 -2.41 6.34
CA VAL A 100 -3.09 -3.04 5.06
C VAL A 100 -3.31 -4.54 5.29
N VAL A 101 -4.43 -5.05 4.77
CA VAL A 101 -4.88 -6.43 4.95
C VAL A 101 -5.30 -7.01 3.60
N HIS A 102 -4.85 -8.24 3.32
CA HIS A 102 -5.34 -8.95 2.14
C HIS A 102 -6.66 -9.67 2.45
N PRO A 103 -7.54 -9.82 1.45
CA PRO A 103 -8.64 -10.77 1.52
C PRO A 103 -8.17 -12.18 1.90
N PRO A 104 -8.99 -12.94 2.65
CA PRO A 104 -8.73 -14.32 3.02
C PRO A 104 -8.37 -15.20 1.83
N PHE A 105 -7.43 -16.12 2.02
CA PHE A 105 -7.22 -17.19 1.05
C PHE A 105 -8.33 -18.26 1.11
N THR A 106 -8.60 -18.93 -0.01
CA THR A 106 -9.64 -19.97 -0.12
C THR A 106 -9.46 -21.17 0.81
N TRP A 107 -8.23 -21.47 1.23
CA TRP A 107 -7.93 -22.53 2.21
C TRP A 107 -8.11 -22.08 3.67
N GLN A 108 -8.25 -20.79 3.95
CA GLN A 108 -8.48 -20.24 5.30
C GLN A 108 -9.98 -20.20 5.62
N ARG A 109 -10.64 -21.36 5.60
CA ARG A 109 -12.12 -21.45 5.57
C ARG A 109 -12.83 -20.71 6.70
N ASP A 110 -12.37 -20.89 7.94
CA ASP A 110 -13.00 -20.25 9.11
C ASP A 110 -12.70 -18.75 9.20
N TYR A 111 -11.49 -18.33 8.77
CA TYR A 111 -11.13 -16.93 8.64
C TYR A 111 -12.02 -16.25 7.59
N ALA A 112 -12.13 -16.85 6.41
CA ALA A 112 -12.93 -16.35 5.30
C ALA A 112 -14.41 -16.19 5.66
N ARG A 113 -15.01 -17.21 6.30
CA ARG A 113 -16.43 -17.18 6.71
C ARG A 113 -16.73 -16.02 7.66
N ASN A 114 -15.78 -15.68 8.53
CA ASN A 114 -15.97 -14.71 9.59
C ASN A 114 -15.25 -13.37 9.33
N PHE A 115 -14.69 -13.18 8.13
CA PHE A 115 -13.73 -12.10 7.87
C PHE A 115 -14.31 -10.72 8.15
N ALA A 116 -15.44 -10.36 7.55
CA ALA A 116 -16.07 -9.04 7.73
C ALA A 116 -16.45 -8.79 9.20
N ALA A 117 -17.12 -9.75 9.85
CA ALA A 117 -17.53 -9.61 11.25
C ALA A 117 -16.34 -9.57 12.22
N GLY A 118 -15.27 -10.32 11.94
CA GLY A 118 -14.06 -10.29 12.75
C GLY A 118 -13.24 -9.02 12.53
N LEU A 119 -13.14 -8.52 11.30
CA LEU A 119 -12.52 -7.23 11.00
C LEU A 119 -13.20 -6.09 11.76
N ALA A 120 -14.55 -6.06 11.76
CA ALA A 120 -15.31 -5.09 12.54
C ALA A 120 -14.99 -5.17 14.04
N LYS A 121 -14.84 -6.38 14.61
CA LYS A 121 -14.44 -6.56 16.02
C LYS A 121 -13.00 -6.10 16.30
N VAL A 122 -12.09 -6.21 15.33
CA VAL A 122 -10.73 -5.66 15.43
C VAL A 122 -10.81 -4.13 15.38
N GLN A 123 -11.51 -3.56 14.40
CA GLN A 123 -11.73 -2.12 14.26
C GLN A 123 -12.31 -1.47 15.53
N THR A 124 -13.28 -2.10 16.19
CA THR A 124 -13.86 -1.59 17.45
C THR A 124 -12.83 -1.49 18.58
N ARG A 125 -11.83 -2.38 18.60
CA ARG A 125 -10.75 -2.36 19.62
C ARG A 125 -9.66 -1.34 19.30
N HIS A 126 -9.56 -0.94 18.04
CA HIS A 126 -8.51 -0.07 17.51
C HIS A 126 -9.15 1.10 16.72
N PRO A 127 -9.95 1.96 17.36
CA PRO A 127 -10.82 2.93 16.69
C PRO A 127 -10.08 3.98 15.85
N ASP A 128 -8.81 4.24 16.16
CA ASP A 128 -7.98 5.23 15.45
C ASP A 128 -7.20 4.62 14.26
N THR A 129 -7.27 3.30 14.07
CA THR A 129 -6.58 2.58 12.99
C THR A 129 -7.57 2.13 11.93
N SER A 130 -7.32 2.46 10.66
CA SER A 130 -8.11 1.92 9.54
C SER A 130 -7.54 0.58 9.09
N PHE A 131 -8.39 -0.46 9.00
CA PHE A 131 -8.00 -1.75 8.40
C PHE A 131 -8.40 -1.76 6.93
N ALA A 132 -7.45 -1.39 6.07
CA ALA A 132 -7.66 -1.17 4.66
C ALA A 132 -7.50 -2.48 3.87
N ILE A 133 -8.59 -2.94 3.25
CA ILE A 133 -8.58 -4.17 2.46
C ILE A 133 -8.05 -3.88 1.06
N GLU A 134 -6.98 -4.57 0.70
CA GLU A 134 -6.29 -4.37 -0.57
C GLU A 134 -6.94 -5.17 -1.71
N ASN A 135 -7.03 -4.57 -2.89
CA ASN A 135 -7.41 -5.33 -4.09
C ASN A 135 -6.30 -6.29 -4.49
N MET A 136 -6.68 -7.52 -4.81
CA MET A 136 -5.76 -8.56 -5.24
C MET A 136 -5.85 -8.76 -6.76
N TYR A 137 -5.32 -9.87 -7.26
CA TYR A 137 -5.37 -10.23 -8.66
C TYR A 137 -5.54 -11.74 -8.87
N PRO A 138 -6.15 -12.18 -9.98
CA PRO A 138 -6.15 -13.58 -10.37
C PRO A 138 -4.74 -14.08 -10.69
N VAL A 139 -4.38 -15.26 -10.19
CA VAL A 139 -3.09 -15.89 -10.46
C VAL A 139 -3.17 -16.66 -11.77
N ARG A 140 -2.25 -16.34 -12.70
CA ARG A 140 -2.14 -17.00 -14.00
C ARG A 140 -0.86 -17.81 -14.05
N MET A 141 -1.01 -19.14 -14.12
CA MET A 141 0.12 -20.06 -14.14
C MET A 141 -0.16 -21.22 -15.09
N ALA A 142 0.78 -21.51 -15.99
CA ALA A 142 0.70 -22.63 -16.94
C ALA A 142 -0.63 -22.69 -17.73
N GLY A 143 -1.10 -21.54 -18.23
CA GLY A 143 -2.36 -21.44 -18.99
C GLY A 143 -3.65 -21.53 -18.16
N ARG A 144 -3.55 -21.69 -16.83
CA ARG A 144 -4.69 -21.70 -15.91
C ARG A 144 -4.82 -20.35 -15.22
N ASN A 145 -6.06 -19.95 -14.97
CA ASN A 145 -6.40 -18.77 -14.17
C ASN A 145 -7.15 -19.22 -12.91
N PHE A 146 -6.70 -18.80 -11.73
CA PHE A 146 -7.38 -19.08 -10.48
C PHE A 146 -7.39 -17.86 -9.56
N VAL A 147 -8.48 -17.69 -8.81
CA VAL A 147 -8.62 -16.64 -7.80
C VAL A 147 -8.46 -17.31 -6.43
N PRO A 148 -7.33 -17.13 -5.73
CA PRO A 148 -7.08 -17.79 -4.46
C PRO A 148 -7.71 -17.08 -3.26
N TYR A 149 -8.54 -16.06 -3.49
CA TYR A 149 -9.09 -15.17 -2.47
C TYR A 149 -10.61 -15.31 -2.32
N VAL A 150 -11.14 -14.98 -1.13
CA VAL A 150 -12.57 -15.01 -0.82
C VAL A 150 -13.03 -13.62 -0.35
N PRO A 151 -14.15 -13.07 -0.88
CA PRO A 151 -15.02 -13.65 -1.91
C PRO A 151 -14.44 -13.60 -3.32
N GLY A 152 -13.42 -12.76 -3.53
CA GLY A 152 -12.75 -12.59 -4.81
C GLY A 152 -11.51 -11.73 -4.66
N TRP A 153 -10.96 -11.30 -5.78
CA TRP A 153 -9.81 -10.40 -5.82
C TRP A 153 -10.22 -8.92 -5.75
N ASP A 154 -11.47 -8.60 -6.08
CA ASP A 154 -12.03 -7.26 -5.96
C ASP A 154 -12.77 -7.12 -4.61
N PRO A 155 -12.21 -6.39 -3.63
CA PRO A 155 -12.79 -6.27 -2.30
C PRO A 155 -14.05 -5.39 -2.29
N THR A 156 -14.28 -4.58 -3.33
CA THR A 156 -15.44 -3.68 -3.40
C THR A 156 -16.76 -4.43 -3.59
N GLU A 157 -16.72 -5.68 -4.06
CA GLU A 157 -17.90 -6.55 -4.17
C GLU A 157 -18.48 -6.95 -2.81
N ALA A 158 -17.62 -7.07 -1.79
CA ALA A 158 -18.03 -7.44 -0.44
C ALA A 158 -18.52 -6.24 0.38
N GLY A 159 -17.96 -5.06 0.11
CA GLY A 159 -18.22 -3.84 0.89
C GLY A 159 -17.48 -3.82 2.23
N TYR A 160 -16.42 -3.03 2.32
CA TYR A 160 -15.67 -2.73 3.54
C TYR A 160 -15.59 -1.23 3.80
N ASP A 161 -15.29 -0.85 5.05
CA ASP A 161 -15.20 0.56 5.47
C ASP A 161 -13.93 1.26 5.00
N ALA A 162 -12.86 0.49 4.74
CA ALA A 162 -11.56 0.99 4.33
C ALA A 162 -10.91 0.08 3.28
N TYR A 163 -10.26 0.71 2.30
CA TYR A 163 -9.60 0.04 1.19
C TYR A 163 -8.18 0.57 0.95
N THR A 164 -7.32 -0.35 0.51
CA THR A 164 -6.06 -0.04 -0.15
C THR A 164 -6.23 -0.31 -1.65
N LEU A 165 -5.91 0.69 -2.49
CA LEU A 165 -5.84 0.49 -3.93
C LEU A 165 -4.39 0.24 -4.34
N ASP A 166 -4.09 -0.97 -4.80
CA ASP A 166 -2.82 -1.33 -5.42
C ASP A 166 -2.95 -1.33 -6.94
N LEU A 167 -2.12 -0.50 -7.58
CA LEU A 167 -2.14 -0.29 -9.02
C LEU A 167 -1.44 -1.43 -9.78
N SER A 168 -0.44 -2.07 -9.19
CA SER A 168 0.21 -3.26 -9.76
C SER A 168 -0.78 -4.43 -9.82
N HIS A 169 -1.57 -4.62 -8.77
CA HIS A 169 -2.66 -5.59 -8.71
C HIS A 169 -3.80 -5.22 -9.67
N ALA A 170 -4.13 -3.92 -9.81
CA ALA A 170 -5.08 -3.45 -10.83
C ALA A 170 -4.59 -3.82 -12.25
N ALA A 171 -3.31 -3.61 -12.54
CA ALA A 171 -2.70 -4.05 -13.81
C ALA A 171 -2.78 -5.58 -13.98
N ALA A 172 -2.35 -6.34 -12.96
CA ALA A 172 -2.34 -7.80 -13.00
C ALA A 172 -3.75 -8.40 -13.15
N SER A 173 -4.77 -7.76 -12.59
CA SER A 173 -6.18 -8.13 -12.76
C SER A 173 -6.80 -7.62 -14.07
N ARG A 174 -6.12 -6.68 -14.77
CA ARG A 174 -6.63 -5.94 -15.94
C ARG A 174 -7.84 -5.08 -15.61
N THR A 175 -7.79 -4.48 -14.43
CA THR A 175 -8.79 -3.53 -13.94
C THR A 175 -8.28 -2.12 -14.11
N ASP A 176 -9.19 -1.20 -14.41
CA ASP A 176 -8.90 0.23 -14.40
C ASP A 176 -8.87 0.74 -12.96
N SER A 177 -7.72 1.25 -12.52
CA SER A 177 -7.54 1.77 -11.17
C SER A 177 -8.42 2.99 -10.85
N LEU A 178 -8.80 3.82 -11.83
CA LEU A 178 -9.73 4.94 -11.61
C LEU A 178 -11.14 4.44 -11.33
N VAL A 179 -11.60 3.44 -12.10
CA VAL A 179 -12.92 2.81 -11.89
C VAL A 179 -12.96 2.10 -10.53
N MET A 180 -11.87 1.46 -10.13
CA MET A 180 -11.79 0.86 -8.79
C MET A 180 -11.78 1.94 -7.69
N ALA A 181 -11.02 3.02 -7.86
CA ALA A 181 -11.04 4.16 -6.93
C ALA A 181 -12.43 4.80 -6.80
N ASP A 182 -13.21 4.87 -7.88
CA ASP A 182 -14.60 5.34 -7.86
C ASP A 182 -15.49 4.43 -7.00
N ARG A 183 -15.34 3.11 -7.14
CA ARG A 183 -16.08 2.12 -6.35
C ARG A 183 -15.69 2.12 -4.88
N MET A 184 -14.41 2.31 -4.57
CA MET A 184 -13.92 2.44 -3.18
C MET A 184 -14.43 3.73 -2.51
N GLY A 185 -14.65 4.80 -3.27
CA GLY A 185 -15.26 6.04 -2.80
C GLY A 185 -14.52 6.64 -1.59
N SER A 186 -15.28 7.06 -0.58
CA SER A 186 -14.74 7.60 0.69
C SER A 186 -14.01 6.56 1.54
N GLY A 187 -14.18 5.26 1.21
CA GLY A 187 -13.46 4.15 1.83
C GLY A 187 -12.03 4.02 1.34
N LEU A 188 -11.60 4.69 0.26
CA LEU A 188 -10.21 4.69 -0.16
C LEU A 188 -9.34 5.38 0.91
N LYS A 189 -8.54 4.60 1.66
CA LYS A 189 -7.68 5.10 2.77
C LYS A 189 -6.19 4.99 2.47
N HIS A 190 -5.81 4.14 1.53
CA HIS A 190 -4.42 3.92 1.19
C HIS A 190 -4.26 3.60 -0.29
N VAL A 191 -3.12 3.95 -0.86
CA VAL A 191 -2.77 3.61 -2.25
C VAL A 191 -1.37 3.03 -2.25
N HIS A 192 -1.22 1.80 -2.75
CA HIS A 192 0.07 1.28 -3.16
C HIS A 192 0.34 1.71 -4.59
N LEU A 193 1.27 2.65 -4.73
CA LEU A 193 1.69 3.22 -5.99
C LEU A 193 2.86 2.42 -6.55
N GLY A 194 2.51 1.42 -7.35
CA GLY A 194 3.36 0.83 -8.38
C GLY A 194 2.69 1.00 -9.75
N ASP A 195 3.13 0.23 -10.73
CA ASP A 195 2.52 0.16 -12.07
C ASP A 195 2.71 -1.24 -12.65
N GLY A 196 2.02 -1.53 -13.75
CA GLY A 196 2.14 -2.80 -14.44
C GLY A 196 1.62 -2.72 -15.87
N THR A 197 2.14 -3.62 -16.71
CA THR A 197 1.78 -3.72 -18.13
C THR A 197 0.48 -4.49 -18.34
N GLY A 198 0.05 -5.28 -17.36
CA GLY A 198 -1.14 -6.14 -17.46
C GLY A 198 -0.88 -7.51 -18.12
N GLU A 199 0.39 -7.91 -18.23
CA GLU A 199 0.83 -9.24 -18.67
C GLU A 199 0.41 -10.39 -17.72
N GLY A 200 -0.46 -10.11 -16.73
CA GLY A 200 -1.06 -11.11 -15.87
C GLY A 200 -0.13 -11.63 -14.77
N ARG A 201 0.94 -10.89 -14.50
CA ARG A 201 1.82 -11.04 -13.34
C ARG A 201 1.81 -9.75 -12.52
N ASP A 202 2.24 -9.87 -11.30
CA ASP A 202 2.39 -8.76 -10.37
C ASP A 202 3.80 -8.15 -10.48
N GLU A 203 3.89 -6.98 -11.09
CA GLU A 203 5.16 -6.42 -11.60
C GLU A 203 5.77 -5.38 -10.68
N HIS A 204 4.93 -4.53 -10.07
CA HIS A 204 5.36 -3.39 -9.27
C HIS A 204 6.42 -2.53 -9.98
N LEU A 205 6.13 -2.11 -11.21
CA LEU A 205 6.99 -1.22 -11.97
C LEU A 205 7.04 0.18 -11.32
N VAL A 206 8.09 0.94 -11.64
CA VAL A 206 8.14 2.38 -11.34
C VAL A 206 6.91 3.05 -11.99
N PRO A 207 6.17 3.91 -11.25
CA PRO A 207 4.99 4.60 -11.77
C PRO A 207 5.25 5.32 -13.10
N GLY A 208 4.39 5.07 -14.10
CA GLY A 208 4.55 5.61 -15.46
C GLY A 208 5.39 4.74 -16.39
N ARG A 209 5.92 3.61 -15.92
CA ARG A 209 6.57 2.59 -16.76
C ARG A 209 5.65 1.41 -17.12
N GLY A 210 4.40 1.44 -16.67
CA GLY A 210 3.36 0.48 -17.04
C GLY A 210 2.19 1.14 -17.78
N ASN A 211 1.00 0.57 -17.62
CA ASN A 211 -0.21 0.95 -18.36
C ASN A 211 -1.35 1.44 -17.45
N GLN A 212 -1.15 1.52 -16.13
CA GLN A 212 -2.19 2.06 -15.25
C GLN A 212 -2.21 3.59 -15.29
N PRO A 213 -3.39 4.21 -15.12
CA PRO A 213 -3.53 5.66 -15.11
C PRO A 213 -3.05 6.27 -13.77
N CYS A 214 -1.78 6.02 -13.41
CA CYS A 214 -1.17 6.43 -12.15
C CYS A 214 -1.26 7.95 -11.94
N ALA A 215 -0.93 8.71 -12.98
CA ALA A 215 -0.88 10.16 -12.93
C ALA A 215 -2.28 10.76 -12.75
N GLU A 216 -3.27 10.21 -13.48
CA GLU A 216 -4.68 10.60 -13.41
C GLU A 216 -5.26 10.27 -12.04
N LEU A 217 -4.95 9.08 -11.50
CA LEU A 217 -5.41 8.67 -10.18
C LEU A 217 -4.90 9.65 -9.12
N LEU A 218 -3.59 9.92 -9.08
CA LEU A 218 -2.99 10.85 -8.10
C LEU A 218 -3.61 12.25 -8.18
N ARG A 219 -3.79 12.78 -9.40
CA ARG A 219 -4.45 14.10 -9.60
C ARG A 219 -5.90 14.10 -9.12
N SER A 220 -6.60 12.97 -9.22
CA SER A 220 -7.99 12.85 -8.79
C SER A 220 -8.17 12.79 -7.28
N LEU A 221 -7.15 12.36 -6.51
CA LEU A 221 -7.26 12.12 -5.06
C LEU A 221 -7.71 13.36 -4.29
N ALA A 222 -7.18 14.54 -4.61
CA ALA A 222 -7.58 15.79 -3.95
C ALA A 222 -9.07 16.10 -4.18
N GLY A 223 -9.56 15.94 -5.42
CA GLY A 223 -10.96 16.13 -5.77
C GLY A 223 -11.90 15.11 -5.13
N ARG A 224 -11.38 13.92 -4.80
CA ARG A 224 -12.11 12.86 -4.05
C ARG A 224 -12.19 13.13 -2.54
N GLY A 225 -11.53 14.18 -2.04
CA GLY A 225 -11.42 14.43 -0.60
C GLY A 225 -10.58 13.36 0.12
N PHE A 226 -9.65 12.71 -0.59
CA PHE A 226 -8.78 11.68 -0.03
C PHE A 226 -7.93 12.24 1.12
N ARG A 227 -7.95 11.54 2.26
CA ARG A 227 -7.19 11.91 3.47
C ARG A 227 -6.23 10.80 3.95
N GLY A 228 -5.99 9.83 3.07
CA GLY A 228 -5.09 8.73 3.32
C GLY A 228 -3.64 9.03 2.96
N SER A 229 -2.88 7.97 2.74
CA SER A 229 -1.47 8.01 2.32
C SER A 229 -1.25 7.25 1.01
N VAL A 230 -0.18 7.59 0.30
CA VAL A 230 0.28 6.90 -0.92
C VAL A 230 1.63 6.25 -0.61
N ALA A 231 1.72 4.93 -0.58
CA ALA A 231 2.98 4.21 -0.38
C ALA A 231 3.55 3.75 -1.72
N LEU A 232 4.82 4.04 -1.97
CA LEU A 232 5.53 3.53 -3.15
C LEU A 232 5.90 2.08 -2.92
N GLU A 233 5.26 1.20 -3.70
CA GLU A 233 5.52 -0.23 -3.71
C GLU A 233 6.03 -0.65 -5.09
N VAL A 234 7.35 -0.54 -5.25
CA VAL A 234 8.07 -0.72 -6.51
C VAL A 234 9.09 -1.85 -6.37
N SER A 235 9.04 -2.83 -7.27
CA SER A 235 9.99 -3.93 -7.33
C SER A 235 11.35 -3.46 -7.85
N THR A 236 12.29 -3.27 -6.92
CA THR A 236 13.69 -2.97 -7.24
C THR A 236 14.59 -4.20 -7.09
N ARG A 237 14.00 -5.41 -7.04
CA ARG A 237 14.75 -6.66 -6.74
C ARG A 237 15.79 -7.02 -7.80
N LYS A 238 15.56 -6.60 -9.04
CA LYS A 238 16.40 -6.93 -10.21
C LYS A 238 17.35 -5.80 -10.62
N VAL A 239 17.35 -4.68 -9.90
CA VAL A 239 18.25 -3.56 -10.22
C VAL A 239 19.70 -3.97 -9.92
N THR A 240 20.63 -3.42 -10.71
CA THR A 240 22.03 -3.86 -10.72
C THR A 240 22.88 -3.24 -9.60
N SER A 241 22.39 -2.17 -8.95
CA SER A 241 23.10 -1.52 -7.85
C SER A 241 22.15 -0.72 -6.95
N ARG A 242 22.61 -0.42 -5.73
CA ARG A 242 21.90 0.46 -4.78
C ARG A 242 21.66 1.86 -5.35
N ALA A 243 22.57 2.38 -6.17
CA ALA A 243 22.41 3.68 -6.82
C ALA A 243 21.25 3.69 -7.83
N VAL A 244 21.07 2.60 -8.59
CA VAL A 244 19.91 2.46 -9.50
C VAL A 244 18.61 2.35 -8.72
N ARG A 245 18.59 1.58 -7.62
CA ARG A 245 17.46 1.53 -6.68
C ARG A 245 17.08 2.92 -6.17
N GLU A 246 18.05 3.67 -5.65
CA GLU A 246 17.81 5.03 -5.16
C GLU A 246 17.26 5.94 -6.26
N ALA A 247 17.80 5.86 -7.48
CA ALA A 247 17.31 6.64 -8.61
C ALA A 247 15.85 6.31 -8.97
N ASP A 248 15.49 5.02 -9.05
CA ASP A 248 14.12 4.58 -9.32
C ASP A 248 13.14 5.05 -8.23
N LEU A 249 13.54 4.97 -6.95
CA LEU A 249 12.72 5.45 -5.83
C LEU A 249 12.59 6.97 -5.83
N ARG A 250 13.67 7.70 -6.14
CA ARG A 250 13.66 9.17 -6.26
C ARG A 250 12.76 9.63 -7.41
N GLU A 251 12.83 8.97 -8.56
CA GLU A 251 11.93 9.18 -9.69
C GLU A 251 10.47 8.94 -9.29
N SER A 252 10.20 7.83 -8.60
CA SER A 252 8.86 7.47 -8.13
C SER A 252 8.28 8.50 -7.14
N LEU A 253 9.10 8.99 -6.20
CA LEU A 253 8.71 10.06 -5.28
C LEU A 253 8.43 11.38 -6.01
N ALA A 254 9.26 11.74 -6.99
CA ALA A 254 9.08 12.94 -7.79
C ALA A 254 7.78 12.86 -8.60
N PHE A 255 7.51 11.71 -9.24
CA PHE A 255 6.26 11.44 -9.95
C PHE A 255 5.04 11.60 -9.04
N ALA A 256 5.06 10.96 -7.87
CA ALA A 256 3.98 11.02 -6.90
C ALA A 256 3.69 12.47 -6.48
N ARG A 257 4.73 13.20 -6.07
CA ARG A 257 4.60 14.60 -5.62
C ARG A 257 4.14 15.54 -6.74
N HIS A 258 4.64 15.35 -7.95
CA HIS A 258 4.25 16.16 -9.10
C HIS A 258 2.75 16.02 -9.39
N HIS A 259 2.21 14.80 -9.38
CA HIS A 259 0.81 14.56 -9.70
C HIS A 259 -0.15 14.73 -8.51
N LEU A 260 0.35 14.73 -7.28
CA LEU A 260 -0.42 15.10 -6.08
C LEU A 260 -0.49 16.62 -5.86
N ALA A 261 0.39 17.40 -6.50
CA ALA A 261 0.37 18.85 -6.38
C ALA A 261 -0.97 19.40 -6.91
N PRO A 262 -1.61 20.37 -6.21
CA PRO A 262 -2.80 21.02 -6.73
C PRO A 262 -2.49 21.60 -8.11
N ALA A 263 -3.41 21.41 -9.06
CA ALA A 263 -3.31 22.11 -10.34
C ALA A 263 -3.21 23.61 -10.05
N ALA A 264 -2.09 24.23 -10.45
CA ALA A 264 -1.92 25.67 -10.29
C ALA A 264 -3.14 26.34 -10.89
N SER A 265 -3.88 27.10 -10.08
CA SER A 265 -5.10 27.76 -10.51
C SER A 265 -4.72 28.66 -11.69
N ALA A 266 -5.12 28.28 -12.90
CA ALA A 266 -5.00 29.14 -14.07
C ALA A 266 -5.83 30.38 -13.74
N THR A 267 -5.14 31.47 -13.39
CA THR A 267 -5.79 32.76 -13.18
C THR A 267 -6.37 33.12 -14.55
N PRO A 268 -7.70 33.31 -14.68
CA PRO A 268 -8.25 33.75 -15.96
C PRO A 268 -7.58 35.08 -16.28
N ALA A 269 -6.90 35.14 -17.42
CA ALA A 269 -6.41 36.41 -17.93
C ALA A 269 -7.64 37.32 -18.04
N VAL A 270 -7.69 38.35 -17.21
CA VAL A 270 -8.68 39.43 -17.33
C VAL A 270 -8.39 40.09 -18.68
N THR A 271 -9.15 39.72 -19.70
CA THR A 271 -9.25 40.49 -20.94
C THR A 271 -9.88 41.83 -20.58
N ARG A 272 -9.02 42.85 -20.39
CA ARG A 272 -9.42 44.24 -20.53
C ARG A 272 -9.36 44.59 -22.01
N GLY A 273 -10.50 44.92 -22.59
CA GLY A 273 -10.65 45.38 -23.97
C GLY A 273 -12.11 45.34 -24.38
#